data_AF-A0A1M3BA56-F1
#
_entry.id   AF-A0A1M3BA56-F1
#
_cell.length_a   1.000
_cell.length_b   1.000
_cell.length_c   1.000
_cell.angle_alpha   90.00
_cell.angle_beta   90.00
_cell.angle_gamma   90.00
#
_symmetry.space_group_name_H-M   'P 1'
#
loop_
_entity.id
_entity.type
_entity.pdbx_description
1 polymer ?
#
loop_
_entity_poly.entity_id
_entity_poly.type
_entity_poly.pdbx_seq_one_letter_code
_entity_poly.pdbx_strand_id
1 'polypeptide(L)'
;MQESRQLILDGPLRVWALDSVSLATREHDATIVVTGSHAQLLGGHPESALNAAARLAVFNDAGGVVAPSRLDVLDERETAAVAVAAASARIGEASSTYHEGVISAANSTAMADGASVGMRVVDYIAQVVGRAAEAGVS
;
A
#
# COMPACT_ATOMS: atom_id res chain seq x y z
N MET A 1 17.88 -8.69 11.52
CA MET A 1 17.30 -8.43 10.19
C MET A 1 17.21 -6.91 10.06
N GLN A 2 17.82 -6.33 9.03
CA GLN A 2 17.78 -4.89 8.80
C GLN A 2 16.54 -4.61 7.95
N GLU A 3 15.64 -3.73 8.40
CA GLU A 3 14.48 -3.32 7.61
C GLU A 3 14.97 -2.64 6.31
N SER A 4 14.41 -3.03 5.16
CA SER A 4 14.84 -2.54 3.86
C SER A 4 13.88 -1.51 3.27
N ARG A 5 14.45 -0.60 2.47
CA ARG A 5 13.75 0.38 1.65
C ARG A 5 14.29 0.27 0.23
N GLN A 6 13.43 -0.06 -0.72
CA GLN A 6 13.81 -0.30 -2.11
C GLN A 6 12.87 0.41 -3.08
N LEU A 7 13.43 1.06 -4.10
CA LEU A 7 12.68 1.52 -5.26
C LEU A 7 12.48 0.34 -6.22
N ILE A 8 11.23 -0.06 -6.46
CA ILE A 8 10.87 -1.19 -7.33
C ILE A 8 10.67 -0.72 -8.77
N LEU A 9 10.00 0.42 -8.96
CA LEU A 9 9.78 1.04 -10.26
C LEU A 9 10.16 2.51 -10.21
N ASP A 10 11.07 2.91 -11.09
CA ASP A 10 11.46 4.30 -11.33
C ASP A 10 10.80 4.80 -12.61
N GLY A 11 9.63 5.42 -12.46
CA GLY A 11 8.77 5.88 -13.55
C GLY A 11 7.97 7.11 -13.14
N PRO A 12 7.01 7.55 -13.98
CA PRO A 12 6.21 8.76 -13.71
C PRO A 12 5.47 8.69 -12.36
N LEU A 13 5.10 7.48 -11.94
CA LEU A 13 4.67 7.18 -10.59
C LEU A 13 5.60 6.12 -9.99
N ARG A 14 6.47 6.55 -9.07
CA ARG A 14 7.45 5.67 -8.41
C ARG A 14 6.76 4.67 -7.47
N VAL A 15 7.29 3.46 -7.41
CA VAL A 15 6.80 2.40 -6.50
C VAL A 15 7.91 2.00 -5.54
N TRP A 16 7.67 2.17 -4.25
CA TRP A 16 8.59 1.82 -3.17
C TRP A 16 8.11 0.58 -2.42
N ALA A 17 9.04 -0.30 -2.08
CA ALA A 17 8.85 -1.39 -1.14
C ALA A 17 9.59 -1.05 0.17
N LEU A 18 8.84 -0.98 1.28
CA LEU A 18 9.33 -0.65 2.61
C LEU A 18 8.95 -1.77 3.59
N ASP A 19 9.91 -2.49 4.15
CA ASP A 19 9.58 -3.63 5.05
C ASP A 19 8.75 -3.19 6.27
N SER A 20 8.87 -1.93 6.66
CA SER A 20 8.11 -1.31 7.72
C SER A 20 7.49 0.03 7.32
N VAL A 21 6.27 0.27 7.78
CA VAL A 21 5.56 1.55 7.61
C VAL A 21 6.30 2.71 8.28
N SER A 22 7.14 2.44 9.30
CA SER A 22 7.97 3.46 9.96
C SER A 22 9.05 4.04 9.03
N LEU A 23 9.41 3.33 7.95
CA LEU A 23 10.34 3.82 6.93
C LEU A 23 9.68 4.80 5.97
N ALA A 24 8.34 4.90 5.98
CA ALA A 24 7.62 5.88 5.17
C ALA A 24 7.88 7.27 5.75
N THR A 25 8.42 8.12 4.89
CA THR A 25 8.63 9.56 5.15
C THR A 25 8.01 10.37 4.02
N ARG A 26 8.02 11.70 4.17
CA ARG A 26 7.57 12.65 3.14
C ARG A 26 8.28 12.53 1.79
N GLU A 27 9.42 11.84 1.72
CA GLU A 27 10.07 11.51 0.43
C GLU A 27 9.21 10.61 -0.47
N HIS A 28 8.21 9.93 0.11
CA HIS A 28 7.27 9.06 -0.58
C HIS A 28 5.94 9.75 -0.89
N ASP A 29 5.83 11.05 -0.63
CA ASP A 29 4.66 11.84 -1.04
C ASP A 29 4.44 11.71 -2.56
N ALA A 30 3.18 11.59 -2.97
CA ALA A 30 2.76 11.36 -4.36
C ALA A 30 3.37 10.10 -5.04
N THR A 31 3.82 9.11 -4.28
CA THR A 31 4.29 7.80 -4.79
C THR A 31 3.38 6.65 -4.37
N ILE A 32 3.65 5.44 -4.85
CA ILE A 32 3.05 4.20 -4.32
C ILE A 32 3.98 3.62 -3.26
N VAL A 33 3.44 3.29 -2.10
CA VAL A 33 4.17 2.69 -0.97
C VAL A 33 3.60 1.30 -0.69
N VAL A 34 4.40 0.27 -0.97
CA VAL A 34 4.13 -1.11 -0.60
C VAL A 34 4.87 -1.43 0.68
N THR A 35 4.16 -1.96 1.67
CA THR A 35 4.75 -2.27 2.98
C THR A 35 4.76 -3.75 3.31
N GLY A 36 5.74 -4.17 4.12
CA GLY A 36 5.71 -5.44 4.85
C GLY A 36 4.90 -5.35 6.15
N SER A 37 4.22 -4.24 6.41
CA SER A 37 3.54 -3.98 7.69
C SER A 37 2.10 -4.44 7.69
N HIS A 38 1.59 -4.69 8.89
CA HIS A 38 0.17 -4.98 9.08
C HIS A 38 -0.72 -3.79 8.70
N ALA A 39 -2.02 -4.01 8.54
CA ALA A 39 -2.99 -2.98 8.19
C ALA A 39 -3.63 -2.30 9.41
N GLN A 40 -3.27 -2.69 10.64
CA GLN A 40 -3.81 -2.10 11.88
C GLN A 40 -2.94 -0.94 12.39
N LEU A 41 -3.57 0.14 12.84
CA LEU A 41 -2.89 1.28 13.47
C LEU A 41 -2.02 0.86 14.67
N LEU A 42 -0.89 1.55 14.87
CA LEU A 42 -0.08 1.37 16.08
C LEU A 42 -0.73 2.14 17.23
N GLY A 43 -1.10 1.43 18.30
CA GLY A 43 -1.74 2.02 19.48
C GLY A 43 -3.09 2.69 19.20
N GLY A 44 -3.72 2.46 18.03
CA GLY A 44 -4.97 3.13 17.63
C GLY A 44 -4.79 4.58 17.20
N HIS A 45 -3.55 5.06 17.06
CA HIS A 45 -3.23 6.44 16.72
C HIS A 45 -3.33 6.70 15.21
N PRO A 46 -4.23 7.57 14.73
CA PRO A 46 -4.41 7.83 13.29
C PRO A 46 -3.12 8.29 12.59
N GLU A 47 -2.29 9.08 13.25
CA GLU A 47 -0.99 9.55 12.73
C GLU A 47 -0.04 8.40 12.37
N SER A 48 -0.22 7.22 12.96
CA SER A 48 0.56 6.01 12.66
C SER A 48 0.14 5.27 11.39
N ALA A 49 -0.89 5.75 10.69
CA ALA A 49 -1.40 5.12 9.48
C ALA A 49 -0.35 5.09 8.38
N LEU A 50 0.21 6.25 8.06
CA LEU A 50 1.31 6.45 7.12
C LEU A 50 1.86 7.87 7.29
N ASN A 51 3.18 8.02 7.35
CA ASN A 51 3.85 9.33 7.41
C ASN A 51 4.26 9.79 5.99
N ALA A 52 3.31 9.71 5.06
CA ALA A 52 3.43 10.18 3.68
C ALA A 52 2.03 10.42 3.10
N ALA A 53 1.91 11.41 2.22
CA ALA A 53 0.74 11.63 1.37
C ALA A 53 0.89 10.79 0.08
N ALA A 54 0.88 9.46 0.23
CA ALA A 54 1.05 8.53 -0.88
C ALA A 54 -0.17 8.53 -1.81
N ARG A 55 0.03 8.15 -3.08
CA ARG A 55 -1.05 7.92 -4.03
C ARG A 55 -1.78 6.59 -3.78
N LEU A 56 -1.04 5.60 -3.30
CA LEU A 56 -1.52 4.28 -2.91
C LEU A 56 -0.62 3.71 -1.81
N ALA A 57 -1.21 3.13 -0.77
CA ALA A 57 -0.52 2.38 0.26
C ALA A 57 -0.99 0.92 0.31
N VAL A 58 -0.06 -0.02 0.46
CA VAL A 58 -0.35 -1.45 0.55
C VAL A 58 0.17 -2.00 1.90
N PHE A 59 -0.70 -2.71 2.59
CA PHE A 59 -0.42 -3.36 3.87
C PHE A 59 -0.77 -4.86 3.82
N ASN A 60 -0.52 -5.58 4.91
CA ASN A 60 -0.91 -6.96 5.11
C ASN A 60 -2.03 -7.06 6.16
N ASP A 61 -3.04 -7.89 5.94
CA ASP A 61 -4.19 -8.00 6.84
C ASP A 61 -3.92 -8.73 8.17
N ALA A 62 -2.72 -9.30 8.35
CA ALA A 62 -2.34 -10.05 9.54
C ALA A 62 -3.25 -11.26 9.85
N GLY A 63 -3.86 -11.85 8.81
CA GLY A 63 -4.78 -12.96 8.95
C GLY A 63 -6.24 -12.54 9.18
N GLY A 64 -6.56 -11.24 9.04
CA GLY A 64 -7.93 -10.74 8.97
C GLY A 64 -8.74 -10.84 10.28
N VAL A 65 -8.10 -11.16 11.40
CA VAL A 65 -8.78 -11.29 12.71
C VAL A 65 -9.18 -9.91 13.26
N VAL A 66 -8.43 -8.87 12.89
CA VAL A 66 -8.66 -7.48 13.32
C VAL A 66 -8.85 -6.61 12.10
N ALA A 67 -9.85 -5.73 12.14
CA ALA A 67 -10.16 -4.80 11.06
C ALA A 67 -8.91 -3.97 10.65
N PRO A 68 -8.69 -3.73 9.35
CA PRO A 68 -7.52 -3.04 8.84
C PRO A 68 -7.61 -1.52 9.04
N SER A 69 -7.55 -1.04 10.29
CA SER A 69 -7.85 0.35 10.67
C SER A 69 -7.00 1.44 10.01
N ARG A 70 -5.84 1.11 9.42
CA ARG A 70 -5.10 2.06 8.56
C ARG A 70 -5.88 2.45 7.32
N LEU A 71 -6.65 1.53 6.74
CA LEU A 71 -7.39 1.76 5.49
C LEU A 71 -8.44 2.86 5.67
N ASP A 72 -9.16 2.86 6.80
CA ASP A 72 -10.18 3.86 7.12
C ASP A 72 -9.55 5.25 7.28
N VAL A 73 -8.48 5.35 8.07
CA VAL A 73 -7.75 6.62 8.28
C VAL A 73 -7.15 7.16 6.98
N LEU A 74 -6.68 6.27 6.09
CA LEU A 74 -6.17 6.68 4.79
C LEU A 74 -7.29 7.07 3.81
N ASP A 75 -8.47 6.47 3.92
CA ASP A 75 -9.66 6.86 3.15
C ASP A 75 -10.09 8.29 3.49
N GLU A 76 -10.10 8.63 4.79
CA GLU A 76 -10.35 10.00 5.27
C GLU A 76 -9.32 11.02 4.77
N ARG A 77 -8.11 10.55 4.40
CA ARG A 77 -7.04 11.37 3.80
C ARG A 77 -7.03 11.32 2.28
N GLU A 78 -8.07 10.76 1.66
CA GLU A 78 -8.19 10.60 0.20
C GLU A 78 -7.01 9.81 -0.41
N THR A 79 -6.42 8.92 0.40
CA THR A 79 -5.31 8.05 0.00
C THR A 79 -5.85 6.65 -0.26
N ALA A 80 -5.70 6.14 -1.48
CA ALA A 80 -6.04 4.76 -1.80
C ALA A 80 -5.23 3.81 -0.90
N ALA A 81 -5.89 2.87 -0.24
CA ALA A 81 -5.23 1.90 0.60
C ALA A 81 -5.86 0.51 0.44
N VAL A 82 -5.00 -0.50 0.39
CA VAL A 82 -5.40 -1.91 0.33
C VAL A 82 -4.60 -2.74 1.34
N ALA A 83 -5.19 -3.83 1.79
CA ALA A 83 -4.51 -4.88 2.52
C ALA A 83 -4.46 -6.14 1.65
N VAL A 84 -3.34 -6.86 1.69
CA VAL A 84 -3.19 -8.19 1.09
C VAL A 84 -3.40 -9.27 2.13
N ALA A 85 -3.86 -10.45 1.70
CA ALA A 85 -4.05 -11.59 2.58
C ALA A 85 -2.70 -12.07 3.13
N ALA A 86 -2.58 -12.26 4.45
CA ALA A 86 -1.38 -12.81 5.07
C ALA A 86 -0.99 -14.20 4.53
N ALA A 87 -1.96 -14.96 4.00
CA ALA A 87 -1.73 -16.24 3.34
C ALA A 87 -1.04 -16.12 1.96
N SER A 88 -1.03 -14.91 1.37
CA SER A 88 -0.46 -14.64 0.04
C SER A 88 0.91 -13.96 0.09
N ALA A 89 1.24 -13.26 1.18
CA ALA A 89 2.48 -12.50 1.30
C ALA A 89 3.02 -12.48 2.74
N ARG A 90 4.35 -12.41 2.86
CA ARG A 90 5.07 -12.46 4.14
C ARG A 90 5.11 -11.09 4.81
N ILE A 91 4.64 -11.03 6.06
CA ILE A 91 4.82 -9.86 6.93
C ILE A 91 6.31 -9.63 7.20
N GLY A 92 6.72 -8.37 7.17
CA GLY A 92 8.11 -7.92 7.31
C GLY A 92 8.91 -7.96 6.01
N GLU A 93 8.30 -8.34 4.88
CA GLU A 93 8.96 -8.43 3.57
C GLU A 93 8.10 -7.75 2.49
N ALA A 94 8.38 -6.47 2.21
CA ALA A 94 7.57 -5.69 1.29
C ALA A 94 7.64 -6.17 -0.16
N SER A 95 8.74 -6.81 -0.56
CA SER A 95 8.87 -7.44 -1.88
C SER A 95 7.88 -8.60 -2.05
N SER A 96 7.65 -9.42 -1.02
CA SER A 96 6.63 -10.48 -1.02
C SER A 96 5.23 -9.87 -1.16
N THR A 97 4.94 -8.79 -0.41
CA THR A 97 3.68 -8.04 -0.58
C THR A 97 3.50 -7.60 -2.04
N TYR A 98 4.52 -7.01 -2.67
CA TYR A 98 4.43 -6.53 -4.05
C TYR A 98 4.22 -7.66 -5.08
N HIS A 99 5.02 -8.73 -5.01
CA HIS A 99 5.04 -9.77 -6.05
C HIS A 99 3.94 -10.81 -5.89
N GLU A 100 3.61 -11.18 -4.65
CA GLU A 100 2.78 -12.35 -4.32
C GLU A 100 1.42 -11.94 -3.75
N GLY A 101 1.30 -10.72 -3.21
CA GLY A 101 0.13 -10.25 -2.49
C GLY A 101 -1.17 -10.28 -3.31
N VAL A 102 -2.22 -10.82 -2.69
CA VAL A 102 -3.60 -10.80 -3.20
C VAL A 102 -4.43 -9.92 -2.26
N ILE A 103 -5.14 -8.94 -2.83
CA ILE A 103 -5.94 -7.98 -2.07
C ILE A 103 -7.03 -8.72 -1.28
N SER A 104 -7.04 -8.56 0.05
CA SER A 104 -8.08 -9.06 0.94
C SER A 104 -9.04 -7.97 1.41
N ALA A 105 -8.60 -6.71 1.44
CA ALA A 105 -9.44 -5.55 1.74
C ALA A 105 -8.96 -4.30 0.98
N ALA A 106 -9.89 -3.39 0.70
CA ALA A 106 -9.63 -2.12 0.04
C ALA A 106 -10.53 -1.03 0.64
N ASN A 107 -10.02 0.19 0.81
CA ASN A 107 -10.84 1.34 1.18
C ASN A 107 -11.65 1.88 -0.01
N SER A 108 -12.56 2.83 0.25
CA SER A 108 -13.46 3.37 -0.78
C SER A 108 -12.69 4.05 -1.90
N THR A 109 -11.66 4.81 -1.56
CA THR A 109 -10.77 5.49 -2.51
C THR A 109 -10.08 4.49 -3.44
N ALA A 110 -9.55 3.39 -2.90
CA ALA A 110 -8.92 2.34 -3.71
C ALA A 110 -9.93 1.60 -4.60
N MET A 111 -11.12 1.29 -4.08
CA MET A 111 -12.19 0.66 -4.88
C MET A 111 -12.65 1.55 -6.03
N ALA A 112 -12.81 2.85 -5.79
CA ALA A 112 -13.13 3.83 -6.83
C ALA A 112 -12.03 3.94 -7.90
N ASP A 113 -10.78 3.67 -7.51
CA ASP A 113 -9.61 3.60 -8.39
C ASP A 113 -9.41 2.19 -9.02
N GLY A 114 -10.39 1.29 -8.89
CA GLY A 114 -10.41 -0.01 -9.55
C GLY A 114 -9.80 -1.18 -8.76
N ALA A 115 -9.47 -0.99 -7.47
CA ALA A 115 -9.10 -2.12 -6.61
C ALA A 115 -10.27 -3.09 -6.44
N SER A 116 -9.97 -4.38 -6.32
CA SER A 116 -10.98 -5.41 -6.04
C SER A 116 -10.38 -6.51 -5.17
N VAL A 117 -11.14 -6.99 -4.19
CA VAL A 117 -10.74 -8.16 -3.38
C VAL A 117 -10.56 -9.38 -4.29
N GLY A 118 -9.47 -10.12 -4.06
CA GLY A 118 -9.05 -11.25 -4.89
C GLY A 118 -8.13 -10.88 -6.07
N MET A 119 -7.97 -9.59 -6.38
CA MET A 119 -7.02 -9.12 -7.39
C MET A 119 -5.58 -9.21 -6.86
N ARG A 120 -4.61 -9.55 -7.73
CA ARG A 120 -3.20 -9.43 -7.38
C ARG A 120 -2.79 -7.97 -7.25
N VAL A 121 -2.02 -7.64 -6.21
CA VAL A 121 -1.67 -6.25 -5.95
C VAL A 121 -0.78 -5.65 -7.03
N VAL A 122 0.09 -6.45 -7.67
CA VAL A 122 0.92 -5.97 -8.79
C VAL A 122 0.07 -5.55 -9.98
N ASP A 123 -1.04 -6.24 -10.24
CA ASP A 123 -1.92 -5.92 -11.37
C ASP A 123 -2.65 -4.60 -11.08
N TYR A 124 -3.11 -4.39 -9.85
CA TYR A 124 -3.68 -3.12 -9.42
C TYR A 124 -2.67 -1.97 -9.50
N ILE A 125 -1.44 -2.17 -8.99
CA ILE A 125 -0.37 -1.16 -9.06
C ILE A 125 -0.06 -0.80 -10.51
N ALA A 126 0.04 -1.79 -11.40
CA ALA A 126 0.29 -1.56 -12.82
C ALA A 126 -0.82 -0.70 -13.47
N GLN A 127 -2.08 -0.91 -13.11
CA GLN A 127 -3.20 -0.08 -13.57
C GLN A 127 -3.10 1.37 -13.07
N VAL A 128 -2.76 1.58 -11.80
CA VAL A 128 -2.56 2.92 -11.22
C VAL A 128 -1.40 3.65 -11.90
N VAL A 129 -0.27 2.95 -12.11
CA VAL A 129 0.89 3.50 -12.82
C VAL A 129 0.56 3.84 -14.28
N GLY A 130 -0.17 2.97 -14.97
CA GLY A 130 -0.60 3.20 -16.36
C GLY A 130 -1.44 4.47 -16.51
N ARG A 131 -2.45 4.66 -15.65
CA ARG A 131 -3.29 5.87 -15.65
C ARG A 131 -2.49 7.13 -15.32
N ALA A 132 -1.54 7.06 -14.38
CA ALA A 132 -0.69 8.20 -14.04
C ALA A 132 0.21 8.61 -15.23
N ALA A 133 0.71 7.64 -15.99
CA ALA A 133 1.49 7.91 -17.19
C ALA A 133 0.65 8.61 -18.29
N GLU A 134 -0.60 8.18 -18.49
CA GLU A 134 -1.52 8.80 -19.46
C GLU A 134 -1.89 10.25 -19.08
N ALA A 135 -2.14 10.50 -17.79
CA ALA A 135 -2.49 11.83 -17.29
C ALA A 135 -1.34 12.85 -17.41
N GLY A 136 -0.08 12.41 -17.34
CA GLY A 136 1.10 13.27 -17.48
C GLY A 136 1.50 13.59 -18.93
N VAL A 137 0.82 12.99 -19.92
CA VAL A 137 1.06 13.21 -21.36
C VAL A 137 0.06 14.24 -21.94
N SER A 138 -0.88 14.74 -21.14
CA SER A 138 -1.91 15.71 -21.54
C SER A 138 -1.53 17.17 -21.27
#